data_AF-A0A2D4SBK4-F1
#
_entry.id   AF-A0A2D4SBK4-F1
#
_cell.length_a   1.000
_cell.length_b   1.000
_cell.length_c   1.000
_cell.angle_alpha   90.00
_cell.angle_beta   90.00
_cell.angle_gamma   90.00
#
_symmetry.space_group_name_H-M   'P 1'
#
loop_
_entity.id
_entity.type
_entity.pdbx_description
1 polymer ?
#
loop_
_entity_poly.entity_id
_entity_poly.type
_entity_poly.pdbx_seq_one_letter_code
_entity_poly.pdbx_strand_id
1 'polypeptide(L)'
;MITSLLILIAILLAAGLAWRGARLATAGLLIGLPLAIAGYRLLPAASFWLLLMSAVTLLVPLSVRDVRRPWITRQRLTHFANALAQHDPGLRRSRPGLTFWWEQELAGGLPQWDRFAALPPPSPAADGPLNLAGPGDEHKGQPIAGLALSPRHGGAGLTHLELADWIFAAARADHPANANAAGITAAIALGPGPVLQRFGTQTQQTRYLPGLTRGDCSPALLLPDGSLNQPDDLICGRALLCRNEAAEQPGVSLHVSVQGRLVVSGQAERRLTLCFVKLLDPAGLGPEAGLKAGLHALLLETPADDPTRRDWSMEAPDVPLTQLVTGPGDAPAATAGISPLLDSALTLHQLLVALPQQVARQYETDPERGAAGVLAYRLAAHALDVGECPALLSRLVALITSRSGRSGETDDLFTVRLPAPGQPTAAQTGADDTLFTLIRLNTPLFDCLRAVDRADHHAALAAFDSASNTRWRRRVQLISRNLLLNVSGERLPVAQAATLSGPFTQRLAGLSARAGLVLDLGLMRFPREWPNGPFAAAFERMLAWQYLLSASLWRMPGDLPVRLDRDTLETVRAQAIAAFHADLGVAVDQLRPSGLRWTARLLLGPRYWRRRGGVSEGGPSR
;
A
#
# COMPACT_ATOMS: atom_id res chain seq x y z
N MET A 1 27.86 -46.25 10.65
CA MET A 1 26.48 -46.15 10.12
C MET A 1 25.55 -45.33 11.02
N ILE A 2 25.33 -45.70 12.29
CA ILE A 2 24.38 -44.98 13.18
C ILE A 2 24.77 -43.51 13.40
N THR A 3 26.04 -43.20 13.58
CA THR A 3 26.49 -41.81 13.79
C THR A 3 26.30 -40.93 12.55
N SER A 4 26.61 -41.46 11.38
CA SER A 4 26.36 -40.79 10.10
C SER A 4 24.86 -40.52 9.89
N LEU A 5 24.01 -41.47 10.31
CA LEU A 5 22.55 -41.30 10.31
C LEU A 5 22.08 -40.20 11.26
N LEU A 6 22.64 -40.11 12.47
CA LEU A 6 22.30 -39.05 13.44
C LEU A 6 22.71 -37.65 12.94
N ILE A 7 23.88 -37.53 12.31
CA ILE A 7 24.34 -36.28 11.70
C ILE A 7 23.41 -35.91 10.54
N LEU A 8 23.03 -36.87 9.70
CA LEU A 8 22.09 -36.64 8.62
C LEU A 8 20.72 -36.19 9.15
N ILE A 9 20.19 -36.84 10.20
CA ILE A 9 18.94 -36.44 10.87
C ILE A 9 19.07 -35.01 11.41
N ALA A 10 20.18 -34.66 12.06
CA ALA A 10 20.41 -33.31 12.57
C ALA A 10 20.41 -32.26 11.44
N ILE A 11 21.06 -32.57 10.31
CA ILE A 11 21.08 -31.70 9.12
C ILE A 11 19.68 -31.54 8.53
N LEU A 12 18.92 -32.64 8.41
CA LEU A 12 17.55 -32.61 7.89
C LEU A 12 16.59 -31.86 8.83
N LEU A 13 16.71 -32.07 10.14
CA LEU A 13 15.96 -31.32 11.15
C LEU A 13 16.32 -29.84 11.13
N ALA A 14 17.61 -29.50 11.02
CA ALA A 14 18.06 -28.12 10.91
C ALA A 14 17.48 -27.45 9.66
N ALA A 15 17.54 -28.12 8.51
CA ALA A 15 16.96 -27.63 7.26
C ALA A 15 15.43 -27.43 7.38
N GLY A 16 14.71 -28.41 7.93
CA GLY A 16 13.25 -28.36 8.08
C GLY A 16 12.77 -27.32 9.10
N LEU A 17 13.45 -27.18 10.24
CA LEU A 17 13.12 -26.21 11.28
C LEU A 17 13.48 -24.79 10.85
N ALA A 18 14.58 -24.61 10.12
CA ALA A 18 14.91 -23.32 9.51
C ALA A 18 13.88 -22.93 8.44
N TRP A 19 13.46 -23.87 7.59
CA TRP A 19 12.42 -23.66 6.58
C TRP A 19 11.08 -23.23 7.18
N ARG A 20 10.71 -23.79 8.33
CA ARG A 20 9.49 -23.43 9.07
C ARG A 20 9.63 -22.18 9.94
N GLY A 21 10.84 -21.65 10.12
CA GLY A 21 11.09 -20.52 11.03
C GLY A 21 10.78 -20.88 12.48
N ALA A 22 11.28 -22.01 12.98
CA ALA A 22 11.07 -22.45 14.36
C ALA A 22 11.71 -21.50 15.40
N ARG A 23 11.24 -21.55 16.65
CA ARG A 23 11.84 -20.79 17.76
C ARG A 23 13.25 -21.32 18.04
N LEU A 24 14.17 -20.44 18.44
CA LEU A 24 15.58 -20.80 18.69
C LEU A 24 15.70 -21.95 19.72
N ALA A 25 14.91 -21.91 20.79
CA ALA A 25 14.89 -22.97 21.80
C ALA A 25 14.45 -24.33 21.24
N THR A 26 13.36 -24.36 20.45
CA THR A 26 12.87 -25.60 19.83
C THR A 26 13.86 -26.15 18.80
N ALA A 27 14.50 -25.27 18.02
CA ALA A 27 15.51 -25.67 17.06
C ALA A 27 16.78 -26.18 17.75
N GLY A 28 17.26 -25.48 18.78
CA GLY A 28 18.42 -25.86 19.56
C GLY A 28 18.25 -27.23 20.23
N LEU A 29 17.07 -27.53 20.76
CA LEU A 29 16.79 -28.83 21.38
C LEU A 29 16.73 -29.96 20.35
N LEU A 30 15.97 -29.79 19.26
CA LEU A 30 15.76 -30.84 18.26
C LEU A 30 17.00 -31.13 17.40
N ILE A 31 17.84 -30.12 17.15
CA ILE A 31 19.10 -30.28 16.41
C ILE A 31 20.23 -30.67 17.37
N GLY A 32 20.26 -30.09 18.56
CA GLY A 32 21.30 -30.32 19.56
C GLY A 32 21.28 -31.74 20.12
N LEU A 33 20.11 -32.35 20.30
CA LEU A 33 19.99 -33.73 20.80
C LEU A 33 20.70 -34.77 19.90
N PRO A 34 20.40 -34.88 18.59
CA PRO A 34 21.10 -35.83 17.72
C PRO A 34 22.59 -35.51 17.57
N LEU A 35 22.98 -34.23 17.56
CA LEU A 35 24.39 -33.82 17.53
C LEU A 35 25.14 -34.15 18.82
N ALA A 36 24.50 -34.03 19.98
CA ALA A 36 25.09 -34.42 21.26
C ALA A 36 25.29 -35.94 21.33
N ILE A 37 24.30 -36.73 20.88
CA ILE A 37 24.43 -38.19 20.80
C ILE A 37 25.54 -38.59 19.81
N ALA A 38 25.63 -37.93 18.66
CA ALA A 38 26.70 -38.18 17.69
C ALA A 38 28.08 -37.77 18.23
N GLY A 39 28.17 -36.60 18.88
CA GLY A 39 29.40 -36.08 19.47
C GLY A 39 29.93 -36.95 20.59
N TYR A 40 29.05 -37.45 21.48
CA TYR A 40 29.42 -38.39 22.55
C TYR A 40 30.05 -39.69 22.00
N ARG A 41 29.66 -40.11 20.79
CA ARG A 41 30.20 -41.32 20.15
C ARG A 41 31.49 -41.11 19.36
N LEU A 42 31.77 -39.87 18.92
CA LEU A 42 32.89 -39.56 18.01
C LEU A 42 34.08 -38.88 18.69
N LEU A 43 33.81 -38.14 19.76
CA LEU A 43 34.79 -37.26 20.38
C LEU A 43 35.27 -37.83 21.71
N PRO A 44 36.54 -37.61 22.07
CA PRO A 44 37.00 -37.82 23.43
C PRO A 44 36.14 -37.03 24.43
N ALA A 45 35.94 -37.58 25.64
CA ALA A 45 35.04 -37.02 26.64
C ALA A 45 35.32 -35.53 26.93
N ALA A 46 36.59 -35.14 27.05
CA ALA A 46 36.98 -33.74 27.27
C ALA A 46 36.52 -32.82 26.13
N SER A 47 36.77 -33.21 24.87
CA SER A 47 36.37 -32.44 23.69
C SER A 47 34.85 -32.36 23.54
N PHE A 48 34.13 -33.44 23.85
CA PHE A 48 32.66 -33.47 23.86
C PHE A 48 32.08 -32.48 24.87
N TRP A 49 32.53 -32.54 26.13
CA TRP A 49 32.04 -31.64 27.18
C TRP A 49 32.40 -30.18 26.90
N LEU A 50 33.59 -29.90 26.37
CA LEU A 50 33.98 -28.55 25.92
C LEU A 50 33.06 -28.01 24.82
N LEU A 51 32.74 -28.81 23.81
CA LEU A 51 31.81 -28.40 22.75
C LEU A 51 30.37 -28.25 23.26
N LEU A 52 29.91 -29.13 24.15
CA LEU A 52 28.58 -29.03 24.73
C LEU A 52 28.46 -27.79 25.61
N MET A 53 29.44 -27.53 26.49
CA MET A 53 29.44 -26.34 27.34
C MET A 53 29.56 -25.05 26.53
N SER A 54 30.37 -25.02 25.46
CA SER A 54 30.44 -23.85 24.58
C SER A 54 29.12 -23.61 23.83
N ALA A 55 28.47 -24.67 23.34
CA ALA A 55 27.16 -24.57 22.72
C ALA A 55 26.09 -24.07 23.70
N VAL A 56 26.05 -24.58 24.93
CA VAL A 56 25.14 -24.12 26.00
C VAL A 56 25.41 -22.66 26.35
N THR A 57 26.68 -22.28 26.54
CA THR A 57 27.10 -20.90 26.85
C THR A 57 26.70 -19.92 25.74
N LEU A 58 26.69 -20.35 24.48
CA LEU A 58 26.27 -19.51 23.35
C LEU A 58 24.73 -19.46 23.19
N LEU A 59 24.04 -20.60 23.32
CA LEU A 59 22.62 -20.73 23.00
C LEU A 59 21.68 -20.28 24.12
N VAL A 60 22.07 -20.49 25.39
CA VAL A 60 21.23 -20.15 26.55
C VAL A 60 21.00 -18.63 26.65
N PRO A 61 22.02 -17.75 26.56
CA PRO A 61 21.82 -16.30 26.59
C PRO A 61 20.97 -15.77 25.43
N LEU A 62 20.98 -16.45 24.29
CA LEU A 62 20.16 -16.09 23.13
C LEU A 62 18.72 -16.60 23.25
N SER A 63 18.49 -17.69 23.97
CA SER A 63 17.17 -18.33 24.07
C SER A 63 16.34 -17.80 25.24
N VAL A 64 16.95 -17.63 26.41
CA VAL A 64 16.27 -17.25 27.66
C VAL A 64 16.01 -15.73 27.69
N ARG A 65 14.74 -15.35 27.88
CA ARG A 65 14.30 -13.94 27.84
C ARG A 65 14.96 -13.11 28.93
N ASP A 66 15.09 -13.68 30.13
CA ASP A 66 15.59 -12.97 31.31
C ASP A 66 17.09 -12.70 31.26
N VAL A 67 17.84 -13.50 30.49
CA VAL A 67 19.26 -13.28 30.22
C VAL A 67 19.45 -12.35 29.01
N ARG A 68 18.71 -12.62 27.92
CA ARG A 68 18.82 -11.87 26.65
C ARG A 68 18.48 -10.39 26.81
N ARG A 69 17.41 -10.07 27.53
CA ARG A 69 16.90 -8.69 27.65
C ARG A 69 17.92 -7.73 28.28
N PRO A 70 18.46 -8.01 29.49
CA PRO A 70 19.39 -7.11 30.14
C PRO A 70 20.75 -7.02 29.43
N TRP A 71 21.28 -8.14 28.91
CA TRP A 71 22.65 -8.21 28.40
C TRP A 71 22.77 -7.88 26.92
N ILE A 72 21.77 -8.25 26.11
CA ILE A 72 21.84 -8.16 24.64
C ILE A 72 20.84 -7.13 24.13
N THR A 73 19.55 -7.28 24.47
CA THR A 73 18.48 -6.45 23.88
C THR A 73 18.60 -5.00 24.31
N ARG A 74 18.92 -4.73 25.58
CA ARG A 74 19.08 -3.36 26.10
C ARG A 74 20.13 -2.58 25.32
N GLN A 75 21.33 -3.14 25.14
CA GLN A 75 22.40 -2.51 24.37
C GLN A 75 21.99 -2.28 22.91
N ARG A 76 21.36 -3.28 22.29
CA ARG A 76 20.88 -3.17 20.90
C ARG A 76 19.81 -2.10 20.74
N LEU A 77 18.88 -1.97 21.68
CA LEU A 77 17.86 -0.93 21.69
C LEU A 77 18.50 0.45 21.80
N THR A 78 19.45 0.64 22.73
CA THR A 78 20.16 1.92 22.90
C THR A 78 20.92 2.30 21.63
N HIS A 79 21.68 1.38 21.04
CA HIS A 79 22.38 1.65 19.77
C HIS A 79 21.43 1.95 18.62
N PHE A 80 20.31 1.22 18.52
CA PHE A 80 19.31 1.42 17.48
C PHE A 80 18.61 2.78 17.62
N ALA A 81 18.20 3.14 18.84
CA ALA A 81 17.57 4.43 19.13
C ALA A 81 18.53 5.60 18.90
N ASN A 82 19.80 5.47 19.28
CA ASN A 82 20.82 6.49 19.05
C ASN A 82 21.09 6.69 17.57
N ALA A 83 21.22 5.60 16.80
CA ALA A 83 21.43 5.68 15.36
C ALA A 83 20.20 6.29 14.64
N LEU A 84 18.98 5.98 15.09
CA LEU A 84 17.77 6.60 14.53
C LEU A 84 17.71 8.12 14.81
N ALA A 85 18.12 8.54 16.02
CA ALA A 85 18.11 9.95 16.42
C ALA A 85 19.03 10.84 15.57
N GLN A 86 20.08 10.27 14.98
CA GLN A 86 21.06 11.00 14.18
C GLN A 86 20.56 11.35 12.77
N HIS A 87 19.58 10.60 12.23
CA HIS A 87 19.15 10.74 10.84
C HIS A 87 17.90 11.61 10.68
N ASP A 88 16.90 11.53 11.56
CA ASP A 88 15.73 12.41 11.53
C ASP A 88 14.91 12.33 12.84
N PRO A 89 14.70 13.45 13.58
CA PRO A 89 13.83 13.47 14.75
C PRO A 89 12.33 13.28 14.41
N GLY A 90 11.89 13.55 13.17
CA GLY A 90 10.51 13.41 12.70
C GLY A 90 10.06 11.95 12.53
N LEU A 91 10.98 11.06 12.14
CA LEU A 91 10.78 9.63 11.98
C LEU A 91 10.30 8.90 13.25
N ARG A 92 10.50 9.49 14.43
CA ARG A 92 9.98 8.96 15.71
C ARG A 92 8.46 8.99 15.73
N ARG A 93 7.85 10.07 15.23
CA ARG A 93 6.39 10.17 15.14
C ARG A 93 5.95 9.36 13.93
N SER A 94 5.44 8.16 14.18
CA SER A 94 4.86 7.32 13.13
C SER A 94 3.90 8.16 12.28
N ARG A 95 4.28 8.53 11.05
CA ARG A 95 3.35 9.19 10.13
C ARG A 95 2.12 8.29 9.97
N PRO A 96 0.91 8.69 10.40
CA PRO A 96 -0.29 7.94 10.05
C PRO A 96 -0.46 8.11 8.53
N GLY A 97 -0.79 7.04 7.79
CA GLY A 97 -1.12 7.25 6.38
C GLY A 97 -1.33 5.99 5.55
N LEU A 98 -0.41 5.02 5.61
CA LEU A 98 -0.44 3.90 4.66
C LEU A 98 -0.45 2.55 5.41
N THR A 99 -1.57 1.84 5.31
CA THR A 99 -1.67 0.40 5.60
C THR A 99 -1.20 -0.36 4.36
N PHE A 100 -0.51 -1.48 4.58
CA PHE A 100 -0.06 -2.36 3.51
C PHE A 100 -0.73 -3.72 3.70
N TRP A 101 -1.21 -4.30 2.61
CA TRP A 101 -1.85 -5.60 2.62
C TRP A 101 -0.95 -6.62 1.93
N TRP A 102 -1.24 -6.90 0.66
CA TRP A 102 -0.61 -7.95 -0.11
C TRP A 102 0.85 -7.63 -0.44
N GLU A 103 1.18 -6.35 -0.64
CA GLU A 103 2.55 -5.89 -0.90
C GLU A 103 3.48 -6.22 0.27
N GLN A 104 2.98 -6.13 1.51
CA GLN A 104 3.75 -6.47 2.70
C GLN A 104 4.01 -7.98 2.78
N GLU A 105 3.07 -8.81 2.36
CA GLU A 105 3.25 -10.27 2.32
C GLU A 105 4.22 -10.71 1.20
N LEU A 106 4.13 -10.07 0.03
CA LEU A 106 5.03 -10.29 -1.10
C LEU A 106 6.46 -9.84 -0.79
N ALA A 107 6.63 -8.61 -0.28
CA ALA A 107 7.90 -8.10 0.25
C ALA A 107 8.38 -8.91 1.47
N GLY A 108 7.41 -9.50 2.19
CA GLY A 108 7.54 -10.51 3.22
C GLY A 108 8.48 -11.66 2.83
N GLY A 109 8.35 -12.09 1.59
CA GLY A 109 8.94 -13.30 1.02
C GLY A 109 8.35 -14.61 1.56
N LEU A 110 7.36 -14.51 2.43
CA LEU A 110 6.61 -15.62 3.02
C LEU A 110 5.10 -15.35 2.90
N PRO A 111 4.57 -15.16 1.67
CA PRO A 111 3.16 -14.83 1.49
C PRO A 111 2.24 -15.94 1.98
N GLN A 112 1.12 -15.56 2.61
CA GLN A 112 0.09 -16.46 3.12
C GLN A 112 -0.98 -16.65 2.05
N TRP A 113 -0.70 -17.53 1.09
CA TRP A 113 -1.60 -17.81 -0.03
C TRP A 113 -3.00 -18.23 0.40
N ASP A 114 -3.17 -18.86 1.56
CA ASP A 114 -4.50 -19.22 2.09
C ASP A 114 -5.38 -17.99 2.31
N ARG A 115 -4.80 -16.89 2.80
CA ARG A 115 -5.51 -15.62 2.99
C ARG A 115 -5.87 -14.98 1.66
N PHE A 116 -4.96 -15.01 0.71
CA PHE A 116 -5.20 -14.51 -0.64
C PHE A 116 -6.28 -15.30 -1.37
N ALA A 117 -6.29 -16.64 -1.22
CA ALA A 117 -7.30 -17.50 -1.82
C ALA A 117 -8.68 -17.37 -1.15
N ALA A 118 -8.69 -17.00 0.14
CA ALA A 118 -9.90 -16.80 0.93
C ALA A 118 -10.50 -15.39 0.78
N LEU A 119 -10.00 -14.58 -0.16
CA LEU A 119 -10.63 -13.30 -0.49
C LEU A 119 -12.10 -13.53 -0.84
N PRO A 120 -13.02 -12.82 -0.18
CA PRO A 120 -14.44 -12.97 -0.49
C PRO A 120 -14.68 -12.56 -1.94
N PRO A 121 -15.61 -13.19 -2.67
CA PRO A 121 -16.02 -12.66 -3.94
C PRO A 121 -16.57 -11.23 -3.75
N PRO A 122 -16.43 -10.32 -4.73
CA PRO A 122 -17.16 -9.06 -4.72
C PRO A 122 -18.64 -9.36 -4.50
N SER A 123 -19.24 -8.70 -3.51
CA SER A 123 -20.66 -8.87 -3.23
C SER A 123 -21.43 -8.25 -4.41
N PRO A 124 -22.31 -8.99 -5.10
CA PRO A 124 -23.08 -8.41 -6.19
C PRO A 124 -23.93 -7.26 -5.63
N ALA A 125 -24.03 -6.16 -6.39
CA ALA A 125 -25.00 -5.10 -6.11
C ALA A 125 -26.40 -5.71 -5.86
N ALA A 126 -27.14 -5.14 -4.90
CA ALA A 126 -28.37 -5.72 -4.37
C ALA A 126 -29.49 -5.95 -5.42
N ASP A 127 -29.39 -5.34 -6.61
CA ASP A 127 -30.44 -5.30 -7.64
C ASP A 127 -30.02 -5.82 -9.03
N GLY A 128 -29.16 -6.84 -9.09
CA GLY A 128 -28.78 -7.47 -10.37
C GLY A 128 -27.86 -6.58 -11.23
N PRO A 129 -27.59 -6.93 -12.51
CA PRO A 129 -26.78 -6.08 -13.37
C PRO A 129 -27.50 -4.74 -13.53
N LEU A 130 -26.99 -3.70 -12.86
CA LEU A 130 -27.50 -2.35 -13.05
C LEU A 130 -27.44 -2.07 -14.56
N ASN A 131 -28.58 -1.67 -15.13
CA ASN A 131 -28.62 -1.11 -16.47
C ASN A 131 -27.97 0.28 -16.36
N LEU A 132 -26.63 0.30 -16.35
CA LEU A 132 -25.80 1.49 -16.21
C LEU A 132 -26.01 2.32 -17.47
N ALA A 133 -26.99 3.22 -17.41
CA ALA A 133 -27.24 4.18 -18.47
C ALA A 133 -25.95 4.95 -18.76
N GLY A 134 -25.53 4.97 -20.02
CA GLY A 134 -24.47 5.86 -20.45
C GLY A 134 -24.89 7.32 -20.21
N PRO A 135 -23.98 8.24 -19.81
CA PRO A 135 -24.27 9.67 -19.75
C PRO A 135 -24.92 10.20 -21.05
N GLY A 136 -26.21 10.55 -20.97
CA GLY A 136 -27.06 10.89 -22.12
C GLY A 136 -28.47 10.30 -22.00
N ASP A 137 -28.62 9.20 -21.26
CA ASP A 137 -29.92 8.64 -20.84
C ASP A 137 -30.29 9.13 -19.41
N GLU A 138 -30.05 10.41 -19.15
CA GLU A 138 -30.14 11.06 -17.83
C GLU A 138 -31.56 11.02 -17.23
N HIS A 139 -32.57 10.62 -18.02
CA HIS A 139 -33.97 10.51 -17.60
C HIS A 139 -34.40 9.08 -17.22
N LYS A 140 -33.51 8.06 -17.24
CA LYS A 140 -33.87 6.67 -16.89
C LYS A 140 -32.89 5.91 -15.98
N GLY A 141 -31.78 6.53 -15.54
CA GLY A 141 -30.76 5.88 -14.69
C GLY A 141 -30.42 6.65 -13.40
N GLN A 142 -29.74 6.01 -12.45
CA GLN A 142 -29.26 6.66 -11.22
C GLN A 142 -28.12 7.66 -11.53
N PRO A 143 -28.05 8.82 -10.85
CA PRO A 143 -26.96 9.78 -11.02
C PRO A 143 -25.61 9.19 -10.60
N ILE A 144 -24.52 9.64 -11.24
CA ILE A 144 -23.14 9.20 -10.96
C ILE A 144 -22.78 9.33 -9.48
N ALA A 145 -23.26 10.39 -8.83
CA ALA A 145 -23.09 10.65 -7.40
C ALA A 145 -23.71 9.57 -6.51
N GLY A 146 -24.78 8.90 -6.98
CA GLY A 146 -25.47 7.83 -6.26
C GLY A 146 -24.82 6.45 -6.42
N LEU A 147 -23.90 6.26 -7.38
CA LEU A 147 -23.33 4.95 -7.67
C LEU A 147 -22.51 4.37 -6.50
N ALA A 148 -21.65 5.18 -5.88
CA ALA A 148 -20.82 4.76 -4.75
C ALA A 148 -21.52 4.88 -3.39
N LEU A 149 -22.71 5.51 -3.33
CA LEU A 149 -23.44 5.70 -2.08
C LEU A 149 -24.20 4.44 -1.69
N SER A 150 -24.28 4.19 -0.39
CA SER A 150 -24.95 3.00 0.15
C SER A 150 -26.44 2.99 -0.22
N PRO A 151 -27.05 1.79 -0.41
CA PRO A 151 -28.50 1.68 -0.60
C PRO A 151 -29.31 2.25 0.57
N ARG A 152 -28.71 2.32 1.77
CA ARG A 152 -29.30 2.96 2.96
C ARG A 152 -29.62 4.44 2.76
N HIS A 153 -28.89 5.10 1.86
CA HIS A 153 -29.06 6.50 1.52
C HIS A 153 -29.70 6.69 0.14
N GLY A 154 -30.20 5.61 -0.47
CA GLY A 154 -30.83 5.61 -1.80
C GLY A 154 -29.85 5.51 -2.98
N GLY A 155 -28.59 5.13 -2.73
CA GLY A 155 -27.59 4.91 -3.79
C GLY A 155 -27.55 3.48 -4.33
N ALA A 156 -26.77 3.23 -5.38
CA ALA A 156 -26.60 1.91 -6.00
C ALA A 156 -25.82 0.94 -5.10
N GLY A 157 -24.94 1.47 -4.26
CA GLY A 157 -24.05 0.66 -3.43
C GLY A 157 -23.02 -0.14 -4.22
N LEU A 158 -22.56 0.37 -5.37
CA LEU A 158 -21.55 -0.32 -6.16
C LEU A 158 -20.28 -0.52 -5.33
N THR A 159 -19.72 -1.71 -5.45
CA THR A 159 -18.38 -2.01 -4.95
C THR A 159 -17.34 -1.16 -5.69
N HIS A 160 -16.18 -0.95 -5.07
CA HIS A 160 -15.06 -0.27 -5.72
C HIS A 160 -14.64 -0.99 -7.01
N LEU A 161 -14.72 -2.32 -7.05
CA LEU A 161 -14.47 -3.11 -8.25
C LEU A 161 -15.47 -2.82 -9.38
N GLU A 162 -16.77 -2.91 -9.11
CA GLU A 162 -17.82 -2.64 -10.12
C GLU A 162 -17.70 -1.21 -10.67
N LEU A 163 -17.40 -0.27 -9.78
CA LEU A 163 -17.15 1.12 -10.13
C LEU A 163 -15.93 1.29 -11.04
N ALA A 164 -14.80 0.64 -10.73
CA ALA A 164 -13.59 0.70 -11.55
C ALA A 164 -13.82 0.06 -12.93
N ASP A 165 -14.54 -1.06 -12.99
CA ASP A 165 -14.92 -1.73 -14.25
C ASP A 165 -15.86 -0.83 -15.09
N TRP A 166 -16.80 -0.11 -14.46
CA TRP A 166 -17.66 0.87 -15.14
C TRP A 166 -16.86 2.03 -15.71
N ILE A 167 -15.91 2.60 -14.93
CA ILE A 167 -15.05 3.70 -15.40
C ILE A 167 -14.19 3.25 -16.58
N PHE A 168 -13.63 2.04 -16.51
CA PHE A 168 -12.87 1.46 -17.61
C PHE A 168 -13.74 1.30 -18.88
N ALA A 169 -14.95 0.77 -18.76
CA ALA A 169 -15.87 0.58 -19.87
C ALA A 169 -16.33 1.92 -20.49
N ALA A 170 -16.71 2.89 -19.66
CA ALA A 170 -17.04 4.24 -20.08
C ALA A 170 -15.87 4.89 -20.82
N ALA A 171 -14.64 4.64 -20.37
CA ALA A 171 -13.47 5.22 -21.01
C ALA A 171 -13.18 4.70 -22.41
N ARG A 172 -13.52 3.44 -22.70
CA ARG A 172 -13.35 2.82 -24.02
C ARG A 172 -14.46 3.13 -25.02
N ALA A 173 -15.62 3.57 -24.56
CA ALA A 173 -16.78 3.85 -25.42
C ALA A 173 -16.75 5.26 -26.04
N ASP A 174 -15.61 5.96 -25.96
CA ASP A 174 -15.44 7.39 -26.32
C ASP A 174 -16.55 8.29 -25.75
N HIS A 175 -16.93 7.97 -24.51
CA HIS A 175 -18.11 8.48 -23.83
C HIS A 175 -17.87 9.92 -23.32
N PRO A 176 -18.86 10.84 -23.26
CA PRO A 176 -18.71 12.14 -22.58
C PRO A 176 -18.26 12.07 -21.11
N ALA A 177 -18.35 10.91 -20.44
CA ALA A 177 -17.71 10.64 -19.15
C ALA A 177 -16.18 10.77 -19.20
N ASN A 178 -15.55 10.55 -20.35
CA ASN A 178 -14.13 10.82 -20.60
C ASN A 178 -13.76 12.29 -20.49
N ALA A 179 -14.70 13.20 -20.82
CA ALA A 179 -14.45 14.64 -20.77
C ALA A 179 -14.46 15.20 -19.34
N ASN A 180 -14.91 14.43 -18.34
CA ASN A 180 -15.02 14.89 -16.96
C ASN A 180 -14.54 13.87 -15.91
N ALA A 181 -13.34 13.30 -16.11
CA ALA A 181 -12.65 12.47 -15.12
C ALA A 181 -12.58 13.11 -13.73
N ALA A 182 -12.38 14.43 -13.70
CA ALA A 182 -12.38 15.23 -12.49
C ALA A 182 -13.78 15.23 -11.84
N GLY A 183 -14.86 15.43 -12.60
CA GLY A 183 -16.25 15.35 -12.11
C GLY A 183 -16.61 13.98 -11.54
N ILE A 184 -16.22 12.90 -12.23
CA ILE A 184 -16.36 11.52 -11.73
C ILE A 184 -15.67 11.38 -10.37
N THR A 185 -14.45 11.91 -10.26
CA THR A 185 -13.70 11.93 -8.99
C THR A 185 -14.44 12.70 -7.89
N ALA A 186 -15.00 13.85 -8.23
CA ALA A 186 -15.80 14.68 -7.34
C ALA A 186 -17.15 14.07 -6.97
N ALA A 187 -17.68 13.12 -7.75
CA ALA A 187 -18.88 12.38 -7.37
C ALA A 187 -18.58 11.13 -6.53
N ILE A 188 -17.52 10.41 -6.89
CA ILE A 188 -17.38 8.99 -6.52
C ILE A 188 -16.25 8.75 -5.50
N ALA A 189 -15.18 9.56 -5.50
CA ALA A 189 -13.98 9.27 -4.70
C ALA A 189 -13.71 10.35 -3.64
N LEU A 190 -13.53 11.59 -4.08
CA LEU A 190 -13.15 12.74 -3.24
C LEU A 190 -14.33 13.69 -2.98
N GLY A 191 -15.53 13.30 -3.39
CA GLY A 191 -16.74 14.10 -3.31
C GLY A 191 -17.34 14.29 -1.93
N PRO A 192 -18.31 15.21 -1.80
CA PRO A 192 -19.09 15.36 -0.58
C PRO A 192 -19.82 14.06 -0.20
N GLY A 193 -20.31 13.28 -1.16
CA GLY A 193 -21.04 12.03 -0.90
C GLY A 193 -20.23 10.98 -0.12
N PRO A 194 -19.11 10.46 -0.67
CA PRO A 194 -18.26 9.48 0.02
C PRO A 194 -17.74 9.99 1.38
N VAL A 195 -17.37 11.27 1.46
CA VAL A 195 -16.88 11.89 2.69
C VAL A 195 -17.99 11.97 3.75
N LEU A 196 -19.20 12.37 3.38
CA LEU A 196 -20.36 12.41 4.27
C LEU A 196 -20.78 11.02 4.74
N GLN A 197 -20.77 10.01 3.88
CA GLN A 197 -21.14 8.64 4.25
C GLN A 197 -20.19 8.07 5.31
N ARG A 198 -18.90 8.42 5.25
CA ARG A 198 -17.87 7.88 6.16
C ARG A 198 -17.65 8.73 7.41
N PHE A 199 -17.75 10.05 7.30
CA PHE A 199 -17.36 10.98 8.35
C PHE A 199 -18.42 12.02 8.70
N GLY A 200 -19.52 12.11 7.94
CA GLY A 200 -20.59 13.05 8.23
C GLY A 200 -21.41 12.62 9.44
N THR A 201 -21.93 13.60 10.18
CA THR A 201 -22.91 13.36 11.26
C THR A 201 -24.22 12.80 10.72
N GLN A 202 -25.04 12.19 11.57
CA GLN A 202 -26.34 11.65 11.14
C GLN A 202 -27.23 12.75 10.52
N THR A 203 -27.22 13.95 11.11
CA THR A 203 -27.94 15.12 10.57
C THR A 203 -27.45 15.52 9.18
N GLN A 204 -26.12 15.56 8.97
CA GLN A 204 -25.55 15.87 7.67
C GLN A 204 -25.89 14.78 6.63
N GLN A 205 -25.79 13.51 7.01
CA GLN A 205 -26.11 12.39 6.12
C GLN A 205 -27.58 12.42 5.67
N THR A 206 -28.51 12.61 6.61
CA THR A 206 -29.95 12.67 6.30
C THR A 206 -30.31 13.88 5.45
N ARG A 207 -29.61 15.02 5.61
CA ARG A 207 -29.86 16.22 4.82
C ARG A 207 -29.32 16.14 3.39
N TYR A 208 -28.07 15.72 3.22
CA TYR A 208 -27.35 15.90 1.96
C TYR A 208 -27.33 14.66 1.05
N LEU A 209 -27.17 13.45 1.61
CA LEU A 209 -27.01 12.24 0.80
C LEU A 209 -28.22 11.93 -0.10
N PRO A 210 -29.49 12.09 0.33
CA PRO A 210 -30.65 11.85 -0.53
C PRO A 210 -30.72 12.77 -1.76
N GLY A 211 -30.26 14.02 -1.64
CA GLY A 211 -30.24 14.97 -2.76
C GLY A 211 -29.18 14.60 -3.81
N LEU A 212 -28.05 14.06 -3.36
CA LEU A 212 -26.99 13.54 -4.25
C LEU A 212 -27.44 12.27 -4.98
N THR A 213 -28.19 11.37 -4.32
CA THR A 213 -28.66 10.11 -4.93
C THR A 213 -29.82 10.31 -5.90
N ARG A 214 -30.64 11.35 -5.72
CA ARG A 214 -31.73 11.70 -6.65
C ARG A 214 -31.29 12.57 -7.83
N GLY A 215 -30.16 13.24 -7.70
CA GLY A 215 -29.68 14.20 -8.71
C GLY A 215 -30.19 15.63 -8.50
N ASP A 216 -30.89 15.90 -7.39
CA ASP A 216 -31.35 17.24 -7.00
C ASP A 216 -30.18 18.19 -6.69
N CYS A 217 -29.02 17.62 -6.34
CA CYS A 217 -27.80 18.36 -6.01
C CYS A 217 -26.58 17.76 -6.71
N SER A 218 -25.81 18.61 -7.39
CA SER A 218 -24.56 18.22 -8.02
C SER A 218 -23.42 18.19 -6.99
N PRO A 219 -22.69 17.07 -6.85
CA PRO A 219 -21.48 17.06 -6.05
C PRO A 219 -20.38 17.86 -6.76
N ALA A 220 -19.67 18.66 -5.98
CA ALA A 220 -18.53 19.43 -6.42
C ALA A 220 -17.35 19.31 -5.45
N LEU A 221 -16.16 19.40 -6.00
CA LEU A 221 -14.90 19.42 -5.27
C LEU A 221 -14.14 20.69 -5.65
N LEU A 222 -13.69 21.44 -4.65
CA LEU A 222 -12.80 22.57 -4.86
C LEU A 222 -11.35 22.10 -4.72
N LEU A 223 -10.57 22.31 -5.77
CA LEU A 223 -9.14 21.99 -5.82
C LEU A 223 -8.33 23.28 -5.95
N PRO A 224 -7.18 23.43 -5.29
CA PRO A 224 -6.31 24.58 -5.52
C PRO A 224 -5.68 24.53 -6.92
N ASP A 225 -5.19 25.68 -7.39
CA ASP A 225 -4.50 25.79 -8.67
C ASP A 225 -3.11 25.13 -8.61
N GLY A 226 -3.03 23.87 -9.04
CA GLY A 226 -1.76 23.12 -9.03
C GLY A 226 -1.93 21.62 -9.27
N SER A 227 -0.81 20.91 -9.36
CA SER A 227 -0.80 19.45 -9.48
C SER A 227 -0.98 18.78 -8.12
N LEU A 228 -1.92 17.84 -8.00
CA LEU A 228 -2.15 17.05 -6.78
C LEU A 228 -1.15 15.89 -6.67
N ASN A 229 -0.05 16.09 -5.96
CA ASN A 229 0.94 15.03 -5.73
C ASN A 229 0.96 14.56 -4.26
N GLN A 230 0.55 15.42 -3.34
CA GLN A 230 0.56 15.19 -1.91
C GLN A 230 -0.78 15.60 -1.27
N PRO A 231 -1.12 15.05 -0.09
CA PRO A 231 -2.32 15.44 0.66
C PRO A 231 -2.43 16.95 0.89
N ASP A 232 -1.33 17.61 1.23
CA ASP A 232 -1.31 19.04 1.51
C ASP A 232 -1.65 19.88 0.26
N ASP A 233 -1.52 19.30 -0.94
CA ASP A 233 -1.91 19.94 -2.20
C ASP A 233 -3.44 20.00 -2.38
N LEU A 234 -4.24 19.37 -1.51
CA LEU A 234 -5.71 19.49 -1.54
C LEU A 234 -6.23 20.70 -0.77
N ILE A 235 -5.38 21.41 -0.03
CA ILE A 235 -5.77 22.56 0.79
C ILE A 235 -6.07 23.76 -0.11
N CYS A 236 -7.32 24.20 -0.13
CA CYS A 236 -7.81 25.27 -1.00
C CYS A 236 -8.12 26.58 -0.24
N GLY A 237 -7.80 26.67 1.04
CA GLY A 237 -8.07 27.89 1.82
C GLY A 237 -7.85 27.79 3.32
N ARG A 238 -8.35 28.79 4.03
CA ARG A 238 -8.23 28.96 5.49
C ARG A 238 -9.60 29.22 6.10
N ALA A 239 -9.79 28.70 7.30
CA ALA A 239 -10.96 29.01 8.13
C ALA A 239 -10.46 29.58 9.46
N LEU A 240 -10.96 30.75 9.85
CA LEU A 240 -10.62 31.41 11.11
C LEU A 240 -11.77 31.21 12.09
N LEU A 241 -11.47 30.77 13.31
CA LEU A 241 -12.43 30.75 14.41
C LEU A 241 -12.65 32.17 14.93
N CYS A 242 -13.89 32.64 14.83
CA CYS A 242 -14.31 33.97 15.24
C CYS A 242 -15.54 33.89 16.15
N ARG A 243 -15.71 34.86 17.05
CA ARG A 243 -17.00 35.08 17.72
C ARG A 243 -17.85 35.96 16.84
N ASN A 244 -19.08 35.53 16.58
CA ASN A 244 -20.04 36.36 15.89
C ASN A 244 -20.80 37.20 16.91
N GLU A 245 -20.54 38.50 16.93
CA GLU A 245 -21.26 39.47 17.77
C GLU A 245 -22.50 40.07 17.06
N ALA A 246 -22.64 39.84 15.75
CA ALA A 246 -23.64 40.49 14.90
C ALA A 246 -24.84 39.60 14.51
N ALA A 247 -24.79 38.29 14.74
CA ALA A 247 -25.90 37.37 14.44
C ALA A 247 -26.99 37.35 15.53
N GLU A 248 -28.22 37.03 15.11
CA GLU A 248 -29.38 36.83 16.01
C GLU A 248 -29.17 35.75 17.08
N GLN A 249 -28.16 34.87 16.90
CA GLN A 249 -27.71 33.90 17.89
C GLN A 249 -26.21 34.08 18.15
N PRO A 250 -25.80 34.65 19.31
CA PRO A 250 -24.38 34.83 19.64
C PRO A 250 -23.71 33.46 19.80
N GLY A 251 -22.62 33.24 19.06
CA GLY A 251 -21.93 31.95 19.02
C GLY A 251 -20.59 32.00 18.31
N VAL A 252 -19.88 30.87 18.31
CA VAL A 252 -18.63 30.69 17.56
C VAL A 252 -18.95 30.36 16.11
N SER A 253 -18.39 31.12 15.17
CA SER A 253 -18.54 30.94 13.73
C SER A 253 -17.17 30.81 13.05
N LEU A 254 -17.18 30.49 11.76
CA LEU A 254 -15.99 30.42 10.92
C LEU A 254 -16.02 31.57 9.91
N HIS A 255 -14.92 32.33 9.84
CA HIS A 255 -14.64 33.17 8.69
C HIS A 255 -13.84 32.35 7.68
N VAL A 256 -14.44 32.03 6.55
CA VAL A 256 -13.88 31.11 5.56
C VAL A 256 -13.41 31.90 4.33
N SER A 257 -12.15 31.68 3.94
CA SER A 257 -11.58 32.20 2.70
C SER A 257 -11.02 31.02 1.91
N VAL A 258 -11.63 30.74 0.75
CA VAL A 258 -11.26 29.64 -0.14
C VAL A 258 -11.12 30.14 -1.57
N GLN A 259 -10.13 29.60 -2.27
CA GLN A 259 -9.88 29.90 -3.67
C GLN A 259 -9.38 28.65 -4.38
N GLY A 260 -9.90 28.39 -5.57
CA GLY A 260 -9.42 27.33 -6.42
C GLY A 260 -10.30 27.08 -7.62
N ARG A 261 -10.06 25.93 -8.26
CA ARG A 261 -10.81 25.45 -9.41
C ARG A 261 -11.85 24.44 -8.98
N LEU A 262 -13.08 24.71 -9.37
CA LEU A 262 -14.24 23.89 -9.09
C LEU A 262 -14.36 22.75 -10.11
N VAL A 263 -14.60 21.56 -9.60
CA VAL A 263 -14.84 20.35 -10.35
C VAL A 263 -16.22 19.81 -10.02
N VAL A 264 -17.11 19.69 -11.01
CA VAL A 264 -18.52 19.33 -10.81
C VAL A 264 -18.87 18.08 -11.62
N SER A 265 -19.62 17.16 -11.04
CA SER A 265 -19.98 15.89 -11.71
C SER A 265 -21.25 15.94 -12.58
N GLY A 266 -22.04 17.02 -12.53
CA GLY A 266 -23.33 17.08 -13.23
C GLY A 266 -23.96 18.46 -13.21
N GLN A 267 -25.09 18.59 -13.88
CA GLN A 267 -25.87 19.83 -13.98
C GLN A 267 -27.14 19.68 -13.14
N ALA A 268 -27.20 20.38 -12.00
CA ALA A 268 -28.36 20.45 -11.11
C ALA A 268 -28.51 21.90 -10.64
N GLU A 269 -29.68 22.28 -10.15
CA GLU A 269 -29.94 23.65 -9.68
C GLU A 269 -29.15 24.02 -8.41
N ARG A 270 -28.74 23.01 -7.64
CA ARG A 270 -27.97 23.16 -6.40
C ARG A 270 -26.65 22.42 -6.49
N ARG A 271 -25.64 22.98 -5.83
CA ARG A 271 -24.30 22.42 -5.77
C ARG A 271 -23.85 22.24 -4.33
N LEU A 272 -23.32 21.06 -4.02
CA LEU A 272 -22.69 20.77 -2.75
C LEU A 272 -21.19 20.66 -2.97
N THR A 273 -20.44 21.67 -2.53
CA THR A 273 -19.01 21.77 -2.73
C THR A 273 -18.26 21.31 -1.48
N LEU A 274 -17.41 20.31 -1.62
CA LEU A 274 -16.44 19.93 -0.61
C LEU A 274 -15.14 20.70 -0.81
N CYS A 275 -14.60 21.24 0.28
CA CYS A 275 -13.33 21.95 0.30
C CYS A 275 -12.51 21.57 1.54
N PHE A 276 -11.18 21.53 1.39
CA PHE A 276 -10.25 21.26 2.50
C PHE A 276 -9.56 22.55 2.92
N VAL A 277 -9.72 22.91 4.18
CA VAL A 277 -9.28 24.20 4.73
C VAL A 277 -8.35 24.01 5.92
N LYS A 278 -7.41 24.94 6.08
CA LYS A 278 -6.60 25.03 7.29
C LYS A 278 -7.34 25.88 8.33
N LEU A 279 -7.85 25.23 9.38
CA LEU A 279 -8.45 25.88 10.52
C LEU A 279 -7.37 26.53 11.39
N LEU A 280 -7.52 27.83 11.61
CA LEU A 280 -6.66 28.67 12.43
C LEU A 280 -7.49 29.20 13.60
N ASP A 281 -6.90 29.14 14.79
CA ASP A 281 -7.53 29.61 16.03
C ASP A 281 -6.68 30.72 16.66
N PRO A 282 -6.74 31.96 16.13
CA PRO A 282 -5.98 33.07 16.68
C PRO A 282 -6.52 33.55 18.05
N ALA A 283 -7.80 33.31 18.32
CA ALA A 283 -8.49 33.78 19.53
C ALA A 283 -8.48 32.75 20.67
N GLY A 284 -8.01 31.52 20.43
CA GLY A 284 -7.99 30.45 21.43
C GLY A 284 -9.39 29.89 21.76
N LEU A 285 -10.33 29.99 20.82
CA LEU A 285 -11.73 29.54 20.96
C LEU A 285 -11.90 28.05 20.67
N GLY A 286 -10.85 27.37 20.21
CA GLY A 286 -10.82 25.95 19.91
C GLY A 286 -11.32 25.05 21.05
N PRO A 287 -10.92 25.24 22.32
CA PRO A 287 -11.41 24.44 23.45
C PRO A 287 -12.91 24.61 23.70
N GLU A 288 -13.46 25.81 23.52
CA GLU A 288 -14.90 26.09 23.65
C GLU A 288 -15.71 25.44 22.52
N ALA A 289 -15.15 25.42 21.31
CA ALA A 289 -15.74 24.76 20.15
C ALA A 289 -15.39 23.25 20.03
N GLY A 290 -14.55 22.73 20.92
CA GLY A 290 -13.85 21.44 20.83
C GLY A 290 -13.03 21.21 19.54
N LEU A 291 -12.68 22.25 18.82
CA LEU A 291 -11.88 22.14 17.62
C LEU A 291 -10.39 22.34 17.94
N LYS A 292 -9.52 21.61 17.22
CA LYS A 292 -8.08 21.96 17.20
C LYS A 292 -7.74 22.58 15.85
N ALA A 293 -6.86 23.58 15.90
CA ALA A 293 -6.23 24.12 14.71
C ALA A 293 -5.56 22.98 13.91
N GLY A 294 -5.72 23.02 12.59
CA GLY A 294 -5.30 21.91 11.72
C GLY A 294 -6.07 21.87 10.41
N LEU A 295 -6.03 20.73 9.74
CA LEU A 295 -6.74 20.51 8.49
C LEU A 295 -8.18 20.06 8.77
N HIS A 296 -9.15 20.69 8.10
CA HIS A 296 -10.58 20.38 8.21
C HIS A 296 -11.27 20.31 6.85
N ALA A 297 -12.35 19.55 6.75
CA ALA A 297 -13.19 19.44 5.56
C ALA A 297 -14.48 20.23 5.78
N LEU A 298 -14.85 21.06 4.81
CA LEU A 298 -15.98 21.98 4.87
C LEU A 298 -16.93 21.75 3.70
N LEU A 299 -18.22 21.77 3.99
CA LEU A 299 -19.31 21.60 3.01
C LEU A 299 -20.00 22.93 2.75
N LEU A 300 -20.04 23.33 1.49
CA LEU A 300 -20.65 24.58 1.04
C LEU A 300 -21.77 24.29 0.06
N GLU A 301 -23.00 24.63 0.43
CA GLU A 301 -24.17 24.52 -0.43
C GLU A 301 -24.40 25.86 -1.14
N THR A 302 -24.29 25.88 -2.47
CA THR A 302 -24.48 27.08 -3.29
C THR A 302 -25.48 26.81 -4.41
N PRO A 303 -26.20 27.84 -4.90
CA PRO A 303 -26.89 27.72 -6.18
C PRO A 303 -25.89 27.37 -7.28
N ALA A 304 -26.34 26.63 -8.29
CA ALA A 304 -25.53 26.37 -9.46
C ALA A 304 -25.44 27.63 -10.33
N ASP A 305 -24.49 28.50 -10.01
CA ASP A 305 -24.07 29.58 -10.92
C ASP A 305 -23.47 28.99 -12.21
N ASP A 306 -23.36 29.86 -13.24
CA ASP A 306 -22.89 29.56 -14.61
C ASP A 306 -22.02 28.29 -14.70
N PRO A 307 -22.50 27.23 -15.38
CA PRO A 307 -21.82 25.93 -15.43
C PRO A 307 -20.44 25.99 -16.11
N THR A 308 -20.10 27.10 -16.76
CA THR A 308 -18.78 27.31 -17.39
C THR A 308 -17.74 27.89 -16.43
N ARG A 309 -18.16 28.50 -15.32
CA ARG A 309 -17.26 29.16 -14.37
C ARG A 309 -16.57 28.13 -13.49
N ARG A 310 -15.31 27.84 -13.80
CA ARG A 310 -14.47 26.91 -13.02
C ARG A 310 -13.61 27.59 -11.97
N ASP A 311 -13.25 28.85 -12.15
CA ASP A 311 -12.48 29.59 -11.14
C ASP A 311 -13.43 30.11 -10.06
N TRP A 312 -13.20 29.67 -8.83
CA TRP A 312 -14.07 29.91 -7.71
C TRP A 312 -13.28 30.48 -6.53
N SER A 313 -13.72 31.63 -6.06
CA SER A 313 -13.19 32.28 -4.87
C SER A 313 -14.37 32.71 -4.02
N MET A 314 -14.30 32.43 -2.73
CA MET A 314 -15.34 32.77 -1.78
C MET A 314 -14.72 33.25 -0.49
N GLU A 315 -15.23 34.38 -0.01
CA GLU A 315 -15.01 34.85 1.34
C GLU A 315 -16.37 34.94 2.02
N ALA A 316 -16.59 34.08 3.01
CA ALA A 316 -17.85 33.96 3.72
C ALA A 316 -17.62 34.26 5.21
N PRO A 317 -18.09 35.41 5.71
CA PRO A 317 -18.20 35.62 7.15
C PRO A 317 -19.30 34.72 7.72
N ASP A 318 -19.13 34.31 8.97
CA ASP A 318 -20.16 33.67 9.80
C ASP A 318 -20.69 32.31 9.34
N VAL A 319 -19.81 31.48 8.79
CA VAL A 319 -20.12 30.10 8.43
C VAL A 319 -20.35 29.27 9.72
N PRO A 320 -21.47 28.53 9.84
CA PRO A 320 -21.75 27.75 11.04
C PRO A 320 -20.86 26.52 11.15
N LEU A 321 -20.48 26.15 12.38
CA LEU A 321 -19.63 24.97 12.66
C LEU A 321 -20.25 23.65 12.17
N THR A 322 -21.56 23.60 11.97
CA THR A 322 -22.29 22.44 11.44
C THR A 322 -21.95 22.10 9.99
N GLN A 323 -21.29 23.01 9.27
CA GLN A 323 -20.78 22.75 7.91
C GLN A 323 -19.42 22.02 7.91
N LEU A 324 -18.73 21.93 9.05
CA LEU A 324 -17.53 21.09 9.17
C LEU A 324 -17.93 19.62 9.22
N VAL A 325 -17.23 18.79 8.43
CA VAL A 325 -17.41 17.34 8.48
C VAL A 325 -16.74 16.81 9.75
N THR A 326 -17.55 16.37 10.71
CA THR A 326 -17.11 15.87 12.01
C THR A 326 -17.63 14.45 12.23
N GLY A 327 -16.75 13.54 12.66
CA GLY A 327 -17.02 12.10 12.76
C GLY A 327 -18.20 11.74 13.68
N PRO A 328 -18.73 10.51 13.59
CA PRO A 328 -19.91 10.09 14.33
C PRO A 328 -19.67 10.08 15.85
N GLY A 329 -20.42 10.95 16.54
CA GLY A 329 -20.37 11.19 17.97
C GLY A 329 -20.47 12.70 18.20
N ASP A 330 -21.55 13.17 18.83
CA ASP A 330 -21.91 14.59 19.02
C ASP A 330 -20.94 15.38 19.94
N ALA A 331 -19.67 15.00 19.99
CA ALA A 331 -18.61 15.73 20.64
C ALA A 331 -17.57 16.16 19.59
N PRO A 332 -17.19 17.45 19.56
CA PRO A 332 -16.00 17.92 18.84
C PRO A 332 -14.74 17.37 19.54
N ALA A 333 -14.50 16.06 19.48
CA ALA A 333 -13.41 15.38 20.19
C ALA A 333 -12.59 14.44 19.29
N ALA A 334 -12.93 14.26 18.02
CA ALA A 334 -12.15 13.44 17.10
C ALA A 334 -11.15 14.29 16.28
N THR A 335 -10.22 14.95 16.97
CA THR A 335 -8.96 15.44 16.36
C THR A 335 -7.95 14.31 16.16
N ALA A 336 -8.41 13.17 15.65
CA ALA A 336 -7.57 12.27 14.88
C ALA A 336 -7.66 12.79 13.44
N GLY A 337 -6.67 13.60 13.07
CA GLY A 337 -6.73 14.55 11.94
C GLY A 337 -7.22 13.96 10.62
N ILE A 338 -7.69 14.83 9.73
CA ILE A 338 -8.21 14.52 8.39
C ILE A 338 -7.11 14.08 7.40
N SER A 339 -5.83 14.04 7.80
CA SER A 339 -4.74 13.53 6.94
C SER A 339 -4.95 12.10 6.42
N PRO A 340 -5.41 11.09 7.19
CA PRO A 340 -5.73 9.76 6.67
C PRO A 340 -6.89 9.77 5.67
N LEU A 341 -7.80 10.76 5.76
CA LEU A 341 -8.89 10.95 4.82
C LEU A 341 -8.34 11.43 3.47
N LEU A 342 -7.40 12.39 3.47
CA LEU A 342 -6.72 12.83 2.25
C LEU A 342 -5.87 11.73 1.61
N ASP A 343 -5.06 11.01 2.41
CA ASP A 343 -4.25 9.88 1.91
C ASP A 343 -5.14 8.81 1.28
N SER A 344 -6.25 8.47 1.96
CA SER A 344 -7.22 7.50 1.44
C SER A 344 -7.91 8.00 0.18
N ALA A 345 -8.30 9.28 0.13
CA ALA A 345 -9.10 9.80 -0.96
C ALA A 345 -8.28 10.06 -2.24
N LEU A 346 -7.02 10.50 -2.12
CA LEU A 346 -6.09 10.54 -3.25
C LEU A 346 -5.82 9.13 -3.78
N THR A 347 -5.63 8.16 -2.89
CA THR A 347 -5.45 6.74 -3.27
C THR A 347 -6.69 6.20 -3.98
N LEU A 348 -7.90 6.48 -3.47
CA LEU A 348 -9.16 6.08 -4.10
C LEU A 348 -9.32 6.70 -5.49
N HIS A 349 -9.02 7.98 -5.66
CA HIS A 349 -9.04 8.62 -6.99
C HIS A 349 -8.07 7.93 -7.96
N GLN A 350 -6.83 7.70 -7.52
CA GLN A 350 -5.82 7.08 -8.36
C GLN A 350 -6.22 5.67 -8.79
N LEU A 351 -6.78 4.88 -7.88
CA LEU A 351 -7.09 3.47 -8.12
C LEU A 351 -8.41 3.26 -8.86
N LEU A 352 -9.42 4.08 -8.59
CA LEU A 352 -10.77 3.88 -9.10
C LEU A 352 -11.07 4.72 -10.33
N VAL A 353 -10.41 5.87 -10.50
CA VAL A 353 -10.70 6.78 -11.61
C VAL A 353 -9.53 6.89 -12.57
N ALA A 354 -8.39 7.41 -12.12
CA ALA A 354 -7.27 7.73 -13.00
C ALA A 354 -6.68 6.47 -13.67
N LEU A 355 -6.50 5.41 -12.89
CA LEU A 355 -5.89 4.18 -13.38
C LEU A 355 -6.77 3.44 -14.41
N PRO A 356 -8.07 3.16 -14.16
CA PRO A 356 -8.94 2.54 -15.16
C PRO A 356 -9.02 3.32 -16.48
N GLN A 357 -9.06 4.66 -16.42
CA GLN A 357 -9.03 5.52 -17.62
C GLN A 357 -7.73 5.39 -18.40
N GLN A 358 -6.58 5.44 -17.70
CA GLN A 358 -5.27 5.26 -18.34
C GLN A 358 -5.15 3.87 -18.98
N VAL A 359 -5.60 2.83 -18.28
CA VAL A 359 -5.58 1.44 -18.76
C VAL A 359 -6.50 1.27 -19.97
N ALA A 360 -7.66 1.93 -20.01
CA ALA A 360 -8.55 1.94 -21.16
C ALA A 360 -7.87 2.50 -22.42
N ARG A 361 -7.27 3.70 -22.32
CA ARG A 361 -6.48 4.31 -23.42
C ARG A 361 -5.32 3.41 -23.84
N GLN A 362 -4.63 2.79 -22.87
CA GLN A 362 -3.51 1.90 -23.16
C GLN A 362 -3.96 0.63 -23.89
N TYR A 363 -5.10 0.06 -23.50
CA TYR A 363 -5.66 -1.15 -24.10
C TYR A 363 -5.92 -0.99 -25.60
N GLU A 364 -6.30 0.21 -26.05
CA GLU A 364 -6.49 0.51 -27.48
C GLU A 364 -5.19 0.48 -28.28
N THR A 365 -4.09 0.92 -27.66
CA THR A 365 -2.77 0.99 -28.31
C THR A 365 -1.94 -0.29 -28.18
N ASP A 366 -2.09 -1.01 -27.07
CA ASP A 366 -1.31 -2.18 -26.70
C ASP A 366 -2.19 -3.11 -25.83
N PRO A 367 -2.88 -4.09 -26.45
CA PRO A 367 -3.82 -4.96 -25.75
C PRO A 367 -3.17 -5.80 -24.65
N GLU A 368 -1.91 -6.23 -24.81
CA GLU A 368 -1.20 -7.04 -23.80
C GLU A 368 -0.91 -6.20 -22.54
N ARG A 369 -0.46 -4.96 -22.72
CA ARG A 369 -0.21 -4.07 -21.57
C ARG A 369 -1.50 -3.56 -20.95
N GLY A 370 -2.51 -3.25 -21.75
CA GLY A 370 -3.84 -2.92 -21.24
C GLY A 370 -4.41 -4.08 -20.42
N ALA A 371 -4.28 -5.31 -20.89
CA ALA A 371 -4.68 -6.52 -20.16
C ALA A 371 -3.99 -6.63 -18.79
N ALA A 372 -2.68 -6.38 -18.74
CA ALA A 372 -1.94 -6.34 -17.47
C ALA A 372 -2.49 -5.26 -16.53
N GLY A 373 -2.76 -4.06 -17.06
CA GLY A 373 -3.39 -2.97 -16.32
C GLY A 373 -4.77 -3.35 -15.77
N VAL A 374 -5.59 -4.05 -16.56
CA VAL A 374 -6.92 -4.53 -16.14
C VAL A 374 -6.82 -5.47 -14.95
N LEU A 375 -5.92 -6.45 -15.01
CA LEU A 375 -5.70 -7.36 -13.89
C LEU A 375 -5.27 -6.59 -12.62
N ALA A 376 -4.37 -5.62 -12.77
CA ALA A 376 -3.81 -4.89 -11.66
C ALA A 376 -4.84 -3.98 -10.95
N TYR A 377 -5.60 -3.15 -11.69
CA TYR A 377 -6.58 -2.25 -11.06
C TYR A 377 -7.73 -3.04 -10.42
N ARG A 378 -8.17 -4.16 -11.02
CA ARG A 378 -9.27 -4.96 -10.48
C ARG A 378 -8.92 -5.59 -9.14
N LEU A 379 -7.73 -6.19 -9.02
CA LEU A 379 -7.30 -6.73 -7.73
C LEU A 379 -7.18 -5.61 -6.68
N ALA A 380 -6.77 -4.41 -7.08
CA ALA A 380 -6.67 -3.26 -6.19
C ALA A 380 -8.02 -2.74 -5.71
N ALA A 381 -8.96 -2.57 -6.63
CA ALA A 381 -10.31 -2.14 -6.33
C ALA A 381 -11.00 -3.15 -5.41
N HIS A 382 -10.82 -4.44 -5.67
CA HIS A 382 -11.32 -5.48 -4.79
C HIS A 382 -10.65 -5.47 -3.40
N ALA A 383 -9.34 -5.18 -3.31
CA ALA A 383 -8.66 -5.04 -2.02
C ALA A 383 -9.33 -3.96 -1.15
N LEU A 384 -9.69 -2.83 -1.76
CA LEU A 384 -10.40 -1.74 -1.09
C LEU A 384 -11.77 -2.17 -0.56
N ASP A 385 -12.51 -3.02 -1.30
CA ASP A 385 -13.80 -3.58 -0.86
C ASP A 385 -13.68 -4.45 0.39
N VAL A 386 -12.55 -5.16 0.55
CA VAL A 386 -12.28 -6.03 1.71
C VAL A 386 -11.68 -5.24 2.89
N GLY A 387 -11.55 -3.91 2.75
CA GLY A 387 -11.01 -3.02 3.79
C GLY A 387 -9.49 -2.97 3.83
N GLU A 388 -8.82 -3.47 2.79
CA GLU A 388 -7.38 -3.44 2.64
C GLU A 388 -6.98 -2.25 1.75
N CYS A 389 -5.93 -1.51 2.12
CA CYS A 389 -5.46 -0.36 1.33
C CYS A 389 -4.21 -0.75 0.54
N PRO A 390 -4.25 -0.76 -0.79
CA PRO A 390 -3.07 -1.04 -1.60
C PRO A 390 -2.34 0.28 -1.87
N ALA A 391 -1.81 0.91 -0.81
CA ALA A 391 -1.19 2.24 -0.84
C ALA A 391 0.02 2.35 -1.79
N LEU A 392 0.72 1.23 -2.03
CA LEU A 392 1.81 1.16 -2.99
C LEU A 392 1.31 1.02 -4.42
N LEU A 393 0.11 0.50 -4.59
CA LEU A 393 -0.34 -0.01 -5.87
C LEU A 393 -0.58 1.08 -6.91
N SER A 394 -1.07 2.25 -6.52
CA SER A 394 -1.22 3.35 -7.48
C SER A 394 0.14 3.73 -8.12
N ARG A 395 1.20 3.79 -7.30
CA ARG A 395 2.59 3.99 -7.78
C ARG A 395 3.11 2.79 -8.59
N LEU A 396 2.85 1.57 -8.13
CA LEU A 396 3.30 0.35 -8.79
C LEU A 396 2.63 0.12 -10.15
N VAL A 397 1.33 0.41 -10.26
CA VAL A 397 0.60 0.27 -11.53
C VAL A 397 0.94 1.41 -12.47
N ALA A 398 1.10 2.65 -11.98
CA ALA A 398 1.65 3.74 -12.79
C ALA A 398 3.02 3.39 -13.37
N LEU A 399 3.89 2.69 -12.63
CA LEU A 399 5.17 2.19 -13.13
C LEU A 399 5.01 1.14 -14.23
N ILE A 400 4.05 0.22 -14.10
CA ILE A 400 3.75 -0.83 -15.11
C ILE A 400 3.12 -0.22 -16.37
N THR A 401 2.28 0.81 -16.22
CA THR A 401 1.53 1.43 -17.33
C THR A 401 2.27 2.59 -17.99
N SER A 402 3.27 3.19 -17.33
CA SER A 402 4.07 4.27 -17.90
C SER A 402 4.96 3.77 -19.04
N ARG A 403 4.83 4.39 -20.23
CA ARG A 403 5.76 4.18 -21.34
C ARG A 403 7.15 4.66 -20.91
N SER A 404 8.15 3.77 -20.96
CA SER A 404 9.53 4.21 -21.08
C SER A 404 9.68 5.05 -22.35
N GLY A 405 9.85 6.37 -22.21
CA GLY A 405 10.44 7.24 -23.22
C GLY A 405 9.54 7.72 -24.36
N ARG A 406 8.66 8.69 -24.11
CA ARG A 406 8.44 9.80 -25.05
C ARG A 406 7.89 11.01 -24.31
N SER A 407 8.72 12.05 -24.23
CA SER A 407 8.39 13.37 -23.73
C SER A 407 7.55 14.12 -24.75
N GLY A 408 6.45 14.71 -24.29
CA GLY A 408 5.69 15.73 -25.02
C GLY A 408 4.49 15.15 -25.76
N GLU A 409 3.33 15.14 -25.11
CA GLU A 409 2.16 15.92 -25.53
C GLU A 409 0.96 15.64 -24.60
N THR A 410 0.11 16.66 -24.45
CA THR A 410 -1.16 16.78 -23.71
C THR A 410 -1.08 17.17 -22.24
N ASP A 411 -1.40 18.45 -22.00
CA ASP A 411 -1.83 19.04 -20.74
C ASP A 411 -3.17 18.43 -20.32
N ASP A 412 -3.13 17.37 -19.51
CA ASP A 412 -4.27 16.92 -18.71
C ASP A 412 -3.87 17.05 -17.24
N LEU A 413 -4.59 17.89 -16.51
CA LEU A 413 -4.37 18.34 -15.11
C LEU A 413 -4.22 17.21 -14.05
N PHE A 414 -4.27 15.94 -14.43
CA PHE A 414 -4.21 14.77 -13.54
C PHE A 414 -3.26 13.66 -14.04
N THR A 415 -2.34 13.98 -14.94
CA THR A 415 -1.28 13.05 -15.34
C THR A 415 -0.18 13.00 -14.28
N VAL A 416 -0.08 11.88 -13.56
CA VAL A 416 1.09 11.59 -12.71
C VAL A 416 2.30 11.44 -13.63
N ARG A 417 3.07 12.52 -13.80
CA ARG A 417 4.43 12.43 -14.34
C ARG A 417 5.27 11.69 -13.31
N LEU A 418 5.49 10.39 -13.52
CA LEU A 418 6.63 9.74 -12.89
C LEU A 418 7.90 10.37 -13.50
N PRO A 419 8.83 10.88 -12.66
CA PRO A 419 10.02 11.53 -13.18
C PRO A 419 10.84 10.53 -14.00
N ALA A 420 11.34 11.00 -15.15
CA ALA A 420 12.23 10.20 -15.99
C ALA A 420 13.48 9.80 -15.18
N PRO A 421 14.01 8.57 -15.36
CA PRO A 421 15.20 8.12 -14.66
C PRO A 421 16.40 8.99 -15.07
N GLY A 422 16.83 9.90 -14.18
CA GLY A 422 18.09 10.64 -14.34
C GLY A 422 18.03 12.16 -14.22
N GLN A 423 16.87 12.80 -14.00
CA GLN A 423 16.84 14.25 -13.72
C GLN A 423 16.80 14.53 -12.21
N PRO A 424 17.78 15.26 -11.66
CA PRO A 424 17.72 15.78 -10.30
C PRO A 424 16.94 17.11 -10.32
N THR A 425 15.68 17.08 -9.95
CA THR A 425 14.92 18.29 -9.60
C THR A 425 14.51 18.21 -8.13
N ALA A 426 14.18 19.37 -7.54
CA ALA A 426 14.08 19.67 -6.11
C ALA A 426 13.01 18.86 -5.34
N ALA A 427 13.15 17.54 -5.31
CA ALA A 427 12.29 16.53 -4.70
C ALA A 427 13.10 15.71 -3.69
N GLN A 428 13.81 16.38 -2.78
CA GLN A 428 14.43 15.72 -1.62
C GLN A 428 13.38 15.08 -0.69
N THR A 429 12.09 15.40 -0.82
CA THR A 429 10.98 14.77 -0.10
C THR A 429 10.48 13.44 -0.69
N GLY A 430 10.75 13.14 -1.97
CA GLY A 430 10.25 11.91 -2.63
C GLY A 430 11.10 10.66 -2.40
N ALA A 431 12.42 10.83 -2.26
CA ALA A 431 13.35 9.71 -2.01
C ALA A 431 13.18 9.14 -0.59
N ASP A 432 12.93 10.00 0.40
CA ASP A 432 12.75 9.59 1.80
C ASP A 432 11.47 8.78 2.01
N ASP A 433 10.39 9.10 1.30
CA ASP A 433 9.11 8.37 1.37
C ASP A 433 9.21 6.94 0.80
N THR A 434 9.90 6.77 -0.32
CA THR A 434 10.15 5.45 -0.93
C THR A 434 11.02 4.58 -0.03
N LEU A 435 12.07 5.15 0.56
CA LEU A 435 12.91 4.43 1.51
C LEU A 435 12.18 4.05 2.79
N PHE A 436 11.33 4.94 3.30
CA PHE A 436 10.49 4.65 4.45
C PHE A 436 9.43 3.59 4.15
N THR A 437 8.94 3.53 2.91
CA THR A 437 8.03 2.49 2.45
C THR A 437 8.69 1.11 2.52
N LEU A 438 9.95 0.96 2.09
CA LEU A 438 10.68 -0.30 2.23
C LEU A 438 10.82 -0.78 3.68
N ILE A 439 11.04 0.16 4.60
CA ILE A 439 11.14 -0.13 6.02
C ILE A 439 9.81 -0.66 6.54
N ARG A 440 8.68 -0.05 6.16
CA ARG A 440 7.35 -0.50 6.54
C ARG A 440 7.00 -1.87 5.98
N LEU A 441 7.41 -2.15 4.74
CA LEU A 441 7.27 -3.48 4.12
C LEU A 441 8.05 -4.58 4.87
N ASN A 442 9.13 -4.20 5.55
CA ASN A 442 9.83 -5.10 6.47
C ASN A 442 9.21 -5.03 7.88
N THR A 443 8.05 -5.66 8.07
CA THR A 443 7.25 -5.60 9.32
C THR A 443 8.08 -5.80 10.60
N PRO A 444 8.96 -6.82 10.73
CA PRO A 444 9.76 -6.99 11.94
C PRO A 444 10.74 -5.84 12.21
N LEU A 445 11.24 -5.20 11.15
CA LEU A 445 12.07 -4.01 11.29
C LEU A 445 11.23 -2.79 11.66
N PHE A 446 10.07 -2.61 11.04
CA PHE A 446 9.13 -1.56 11.40
C PHE A 446 8.65 -1.67 12.85
N ASP A 447 8.43 -2.89 13.35
CA ASP A 447 8.13 -3.14 14.76
C ASP A 447 9.26 -2.74 15.70
N CYS A 448 10.53 -2.88 15.27
CA CYS A 448 11.67 -2.37 16.03
C CYS A 448 11.63 -0.85 16.12
N LEU A 449 11.25 -0.15 15.05
CA LEU A 449 11.08 1.30 15.06
C LEU A 449 9.95 1.75 15.98
N ARG A 450 8.76 1.13 15.87
CA ARG A 450 7.62 1.42 16.74
C ARG A 450 7.91 1.15 18.22
N ALA A 451 8.79 0.19 18.52
CA ALA A 451 9.19 -0.08 19.90
C ALA A 451 10.00 1.07 20.52
N VAL A 452 10.75 1.83 19.72
CA VAL A 452 11.55 2.99 20.19
C VAL A 452 10.67 4.16 20.60
N ASP A 453 9.51 4.33 19.97
CA ASP A 453 8.60 5.47 20.19
C ASP A 453 7.71 5.31 21.44
N ARG A 454 7.84 4.20 22.18
CA ARG A 454 7.05 3.96 23.38
C ARG A 454 7.59 4.76 24.57
N ALA A 455 6.69 5.41 25.30
CA ALA A 455 7.02 6.21 26.48
C ALA A 455 7.61 5.37 27.63
N ASP A 456 7.10 4.15 27.86
CA ASP A 456 7.62 3.25 28.91
C ASP A 456 8.83 2.44 28.42
N HIS A 457 9.95 2.57 29.14
CA HIS A 457 11.20 1.89 28.85
C HIS A 457 11.08 0.35 28.93
N HIS A 458 10.28 -0.18 29.87
CA HIS A 458 10.09 -1.63 30.00
C HIS A 458 9.26 -2.18 28.84
N ALA A 459 8.17 -1.51 28.47
CA ALA A 459 7.37 -1.84 27.30
C ALA A 459 8.14 -1.69 25.98
N ALA A 460 9.02 -0.70 25.85
CA ALA A 460 9.91 -0.51 24.72
C ALA A 460 10.89 -1.68 24.57
N LEU A 461 11.57 -2.05 25.66
CA LEU A 461 12.52 -3.16 25.69
C LEU A 461 11.84 -4.50 25.35
N ALA A 462 10.66 -4.77 25.91
CA ALA A 462 9.94 -6.01 25.67
C ALA A 462 9.46 -6.14 24.21
N ALA A 463 8.96 -5.06 23.59
CA ALA A 463 8.58 -5.08 22.18
C ALA A 463 9.77 -5.16 21.24
N PHE A 464 10.85 -4.40 21.51
CA PHE A 464 12.05 -4.46 20.70
C PHE A 464 12.68 -5.86 20.74
N ASP A 465 12.68 -6.53 21.91
CA ASP A 465 13.11 -7.93 22.05
C ASP A 465 12.33 -8.87 21.11
N SER A 466 10.99 -8.78 21.15
CA SER A 466 10.11 -9.61 20.34
C SER A 466 10.27 -9.34 18.83
N ALA A 467 10.32 -8.07 18.44
CA ALA A 467 10.48 -7.64 17.06
C ALA A 467 11.85 -8.05 16.49
N SER A 468 12.93 -7.81 17.24
CA SER A 468 14.28 -8.21 16.85
C SER A 468 14.40 -9.73 16.68
N ASN A 469 13.83 -10.51 17.60
CA ASN A 469 13.87 -11.97 17.51
C ASN A 469 13.07 -12.48 16.30
N THR A 470 11.93 -11.86 16.01
CA THR A 470 11.12 -12.16 14.82
C THR A 470 11.88 -11.82 13.54
N ARG A 471 12.59 -10.69 13.49
CA ARG A 471 13.46 -10.30 12.38
C ARG A 471 14.56 -11.34 12.13
N TRP A 472 15.24 -11.78 13.18
CA TRP A 472 16.30 -12.80 13.08
C TRP A 472 15.76 -14.14 12.55
N ARG A 473 14.64 -14.61 13.13
CA ARG A 473 14.01 -15.87 12.72
C ARG A 473 13.57 -15.83 11.25
N ARG A 474 12.95 -14.73 10.82
CA ARG A 474 12.56 -14.53 9.42
C ARG A 474 13.76 -14.53 8.49
N ARG A 475 14.87 -13.90 8.86
CA ARG A 475 16.13 -13.94 8.07
C ARG A 475 16.64 -15.36 7.87
N VAL A 476 16.74 -16.14 8.95
CA VAL A 476 17.17 -17.55 8.88
C VAL A 476 16.23 -18.36 7.97
N GLN A 477 14.92 -18.09 8.07
CA GLN A 477 13.92 -18.72 7.22
C GLN A 477 14.08 -18.36 5.74
N LEU A 478 14.29 -17.08 5.41
CA LEU A 478 14.52 -16.63 4.03
C LEU A 478 15.82 -17.21 3.45
N ILE A 479 16.90 -17.24 4.23
CA ILE A 479 18.18 -17.84 3.82
C ILE A 479 18.00 -19.33 3.51
N SER A 480 17.45 -20.08 4.47
CA SER A 480 17.24 -21.53 4.31
C SER A 480 16.33 -21.85 3.14
N ARG A 481 15.26 -21.08 2.96
CA ARG A 481 14.31 -21.26 1.85
C ARG A 481 14.94 -21.03 0.50
N ASN A 482 15.72 -19.97 0.33
CA ASN A 482 16.42 -19.71 -0.94
C ASN A 482 17.49 -20.78 -1.22
N LEU A 483 18.25 -21.22 -0.20
CA LEU A 483 19.21 -22.32 -0.36
C LEU A 483 18.53 -23.61 -0.81
N LEU A 484 17.44 -24.00 -0.15
CA LEU A 484 16.69 -25.21 -0.47
C LEU A 484 16.01 -25.13 -1.85
N LEU A 485 15.46 -23.97 -2.24
CA LEU A 485 14.93 -23.75 -3.59
C LEU A 485 16.01 -23.88 -4.66
N ASN A 486 17.23 -23.41 -4.39
CA ASN A 486 18.33 -23.54 -5.35
C ASN A 486 18.80 -24.98 -5.53
N VAL A 487 18.95 -25.72 -4.42
CA VAL A 487 19.36 -27.12 -4.44
C VAL A 487 18.30 -27.97 -5.15
N SER A 488 17.03 -27.79 -4.79
CA SER A 488 15.91 -28.53 -5.36
C SER A 488 15.53 -28.13 -6.80
N GLY A 489 16.07 -27.02 -7.31
CA GLY A 489 15.68 -26.49 -8.61
C GLY A 489 14.22 -26.03 -8.64
N GLU A 490 13.77 -25.39 -7.55
CA GLU A 490 12.41 -24.89 -7.34
C GLU A 490 11.32 -25.97 -7.20
N ARG A 491 11.71 -27.24 -7.06
CA ARG A 491 10.76 -28.36 -6.93
C ARG A 491 10.15 -28.48 -5.54
N LEU A 492 10.77 -27.91 -4.52
CA LEU A 492 10.23 -27.98 -3.16
C LEU A 492 8.92 -27.18 -3.06
N PRO A 493 7.85 -27.79 -2.53
CA PRO A 493 6.60 -27.10 -2.33
C PRO A 493 6.82 -26.01 -1.29
N VAL A 494 6.67 -24.78 -1.73
CA VAL A 494 6.46 -23.65 -0.85
C VAL A 494 5.03 -23.75 -0.31
N ALA A 495 4.81 -23.49 0.98
CA ALA A 495 3.47 -23.45 1.57
C ALA A 495 2.52 -22.66 0.67
N GLN A 496 1.52 -23.36 0.13
CA GLN A 496 0.56 -22.91 -0.87
C GLN A 496 -0.82 -23.14 -0.30
N ALA A 497 -1.78 -22.31 -0.70
CA ALA A 497 -3.16 -22.62 -0.41
C ALA A 497 -3.56 -23.92 -1.10
N ALA A 498 -4.32 -24.77 -0.41
CA ALA A 498 -4.85 -26.00 -1.00
C ALA A 498 -5.68 -25.72 -2.27
N THR A 499 -6.29 -24.54 -2.35
CA THR A 499 -7.13 -24.07 -3.46
C THR A 499 -6.35 -23.45 -4.62
N LEU A 500 -5.14 -22.93 -4.39
CA LEU A 500 -4.28 -22.31 -5.41
C LEU A 500 -3.07 -23.19 -5.76
N SER A 501 -3.19 -24.51 -5.59
CA SER A 501 -2.09 -25.45 -5.83
C SER A 501 -1.78 -25.54 -7.33
N GLY A 502 -0.56 -25.17 -7.72
CA GLY A 502 -0.14 -25.25 -9.12
C GLY A 502 1.30 -24.79 -9.37
N PRO A 503 1.88 -25.14 -10.53
CA PRO A 503 3.27 -24.82 -10.86
C PRO A 503 3.53 -23.31 -10.91
N PHE A 504 2.53 -22.52 -11.27
CA PHE A 504 2.64 -21.06 -11.32
C PHE A 504 2.66 -20.43 -9.91
N THR A 505 1.78 -20.83 -9.01
CA THR A 505 1.78 -20.38 -7.61
C THR A 505 3.10 -20.74 -6.91
N GLN A 506 3.64 -21.93 -7.18
CA GLN A 506 4.95 -22.34 -6.68
C GLN A 506 6.07 -21.42 -7.18
N ARG A 507 6.08 -21.07 -8.48
CA ARG A 507 7.03 -20.11 -9.04
C ARG A 507 6.91 -18.75 -8.36
N LEU A 508 5.69 -18.21 -8.23
CA LEU A 508 5.43 -16.91 -7.61
C LEU A 508 5.88 -16.86 -6.14
N ALA A 509 5.66 -17.94 -5.39
CA ALA A 509 6.11 -18.06 -4.01
C ALA A 509 7.65 -18.17 -3.89
N GLY A 510 8.32 -18.69 -4.92
CA GLY A 510 9.77 -18.64 -5.09
C GLY A 510 10.29 -17.25 -5.41
N LEU A 511 9.65 -16.50 -6.30
CA LEU A 511 9.97 -15.09 -6.57
C LEU A 511 9.85 -14.23 -5.31
N SER A 512 8.78 -14.44 -4.54
CA SER A 512 8.58 -13.76 -3.26
C SER A 512 9.69 -14.06 -2.27
N ALA A 513 10.10 -15.32 -2.12
CA ALA A 513 11.20 -15.68 -1.23
C ALA A 513 12.51 -14.96 -1.58
N ARG A 514 12.76 -14.71 -2.88
CA ARG A 514 13.94 -13.96 -3.36
C ARG A 514 13.81 -12.46 -3.06
N ALA A 515 12.64 -11.88 -3.32
CA ALA A 515 12.36 -10.49 -2.98
C ALA A 515 12.56 -10.23 -1.49
N GLY A 516 11.97 -11.06 -0.62
CA GLY A 516 12.12 -10.92 0.83
C GLY A 516 13.57 -11.04 1.31
N LEU A 517 14.37 -11.94 0.71
CA LEU A 517 15.80 -12.04 1.02
C LEU A 517 16.55 -10.77 0.63
N VAL A 518 16.32 -10.24 -0.57
CA VAL A 518 17.00 -9.04 -1.06
C VAL A 518 16.60 -7.80 -0.27
N LEU A 519 15.32 -7.67 0.11
CA LEU A 519 14.86 -6.59 1.00
C LEU A 519 15.56 -6.65 2.37
N ASP A 520 15.63 -7.83 2.98
CA ASP A 520 16.25 -7.98 4.30
C ASP A 520 17.77 -7.73 4.27
N LEU A 521 18.44 -8.12 3.19
CA LEU A 521 19.86 -7.78 2.96
C LEU A 521 20.04 -6.27 2.71
N GLY A 522 19.18 -5.64 1.90
CA GLY A 522 19.24 -4.21 1.63
C GLY A 522 19.01 -3.36 2.88
N LEU A 523 18.16 -3.83 3.80
CA LEU A 523 17.88 -3.20 5.08
C LEU A 523 18.78 -3.71 6.23
N MET A 524 19.81 -4.50 5.94
CA MET A 524 20.62 -5.15 6.98
C MET A 524 21.41 -4.14 7.82
N ARG A 525 21.84 -3.02 7.21
CA ARG A 525 22.60 -1.96 7.88
C ARG A 525 21.74 -0.84 8.46
N PHE A 526 20.43 -0.84 8.18
CA PHE A 526 19.50 0.09 8.80
C PHE A 526 19.48 -0.14 10.34
N PRO A 527 19.52 0.92 11.17
CA PRO A 527 19.34 2.35 10.85
C PRO A 527 20.64 3.13 10.64
N ARG A 528 21.81 2.48 10.55
CA ARG A 528 23.08 3.18 10.34
C ARG A 528 23.20 3.76 8.94
N GLU A 529 22.75 2.99 7.95
CA GLU A 529 22.74 3.37 6.54
C GLU A 529 21.34 3.12 5.97
N TRP A 530 20.82 4.14 5.29
CA TRP A 530 19.61 4.02 4.50
C TRP A 530 19.88 3.23 3.21
N PRO A 531 18.88 2.51 2.67
CA PRO A 531 18.98 2.01 1.31
C PRO A 531 19.22 3.17 0.35
N ASN A 532 19.86 2.91 -0.78
CA ASN A 532 20.00 3.94 -1.82
C ASN A 532 18.73 3.99 -2.69
N GLY A 533 18.43 5.17 -3.24
CA GLY A 533 17.28 5.38 -4.13
C GLY A 533 17.18 4.35 -5.28
N PRO A 534 18.28 4.00 -5.98
CA PRO A 534 18.24 2.99 -7.04
C PRO A 534 17.83 1.59 -6.57
N PHE A 535 18.24 1.16 -5.37
CA PHE A 535 17.78 -0.10 -4.79
C PHE A 535 16.28 -0.04 -4.52
N ALA A 536 15.81 1.06 -3.95
CA ALA A 536 14.41 1.21 -3.59
C ALA A 536 13.49 1.24 -4.82
N ALA A 537 13.86 1.99 -5.85
CA ALA A 537 13.12 2.01 -7.12
C ALA A 537 13.10 0.62 -7.79
N ALA A 538 14.21 -0.13 -7.77
CA ALA A 538 14.25 -1.48 -8.30
C ALA A 538 13.36 -2.44 -7.49
N PHE A 539 13.37 -2.31 -6.16
CA PHE A 539 12.54 -3.14 -5.30
C PHE A 539 11.05 -2.84 -5.45
N GLU A 540 10.66 -1.56 -5.58
CA GLU A 540 9.29 -1.18 -5.88
C GLU A 540 8.84 -1.82 -7.19
N ARG A 541 9.60 -1.71 -8.28
CA ARG A 541 9.25 -2.37 -9.55
C ARG A 541 9.11 -3.89 -9.41
N MET A 542 9.97 -4.55 -8.64
CA MET A 542 9.81 -5.98 -8.34
C MET A 542 8.46 -6.30 -7.69
N LEU A 543 8.03 -5.50 -6.71
CA LEU A 543 6.71 -5.69 -6.08
C LEU A 543 5.58 -5.46 -7.07
N ALA A 544 5.71 -4.49 -7.98
CA ALA A 544 4.74 -4.24 -9.05
C ALA A 544 4.51 -5.52 -9.87
N TRP A 545 5.59 -6.15 -10.32
CA TRP A 545 5.51 -7.38 -11.10
C TRP A 545 4.90 -8.54 -10.31
N GLN A 546 5.27 -8.69 -9.04
CA GLN A 546 4.69 -9.73 -8.19
C GLN A 546 3.19 -9.51 -7.92
N TYR A 547 2.79 -8.24 -7.80
CA TYR A 547 1.39 -7.88 -7.64
C TYR A 547 0.60 -8.26 -8.90
N LEU A 548 1.08 -7.88 -10.08
CA LEU A 548 0.49 -8.27 -11.37
C LEU A 548 0.39 -9.79 -11.52
N LEU A 549 1.45 -10.52 -11.16
CA LEU A 549 1.44 -11.99 -11.20
C LEU A 549 0.40 -12.58 -10.23
N SER A 550 0.21 -11.97 -9.07
CA SER A 550 -0.83 -12.36 -8.11
C SER A 550 -2.23 -12.05 -8.63
N ALA A 551 -2.44 -10.88 -9.26
CA ALA A 551 -3.69 -10.52 -9.91
C ALA A 551 -4.05 -11.51 -11.02
N SER A 552 -3.06 -12.04 -11.75
CA SER A 552 -3.29 -13.07 -12.75
C SER A 552 -3.75 -14.42 -12.16
N LEU A 553 -3.54 -14.68 -10.85
CA LEU A 553 -4.07 -15.87 -10.15
C LEU A 553 -5.51 -15.69 -9.71
N TRP A 554 -5.85 -14.47 -9.29
CA TRP A 554 -7.18 -14.12 -8.81
C TRP A 554 -8.13 -14.00 -10.00
N ARG A 555 -8.73 -15.12 -10.39
CA ARG A 555 -9.68 -15.21 -11.51
C ARG A 555 -11.07 -15.50 -10.97
N MET A 556 -11.90 -14.47 -10.89
CA MET A 556 -13.33 -14.62 -10.64
C MET A 556 -14.01 -15.22 -11.90
N PRO A 557 -14.93 -16.18 -11.76
CA PRO A 557 -15.69 -16.71 -12.91
C PRO A 557 -16.60 -15.62 -13.49
N GLY A 558 -16.56 -15.42 -14.82
CA GLY A 558 -17.62 -14.74 -15.58
C GLY A 558 -17.36 -13.33 -16.12
N ASP A 559 -16.46 -12.53 -15.56
CA ASP A 559 -16.71 -11.07 -15.60
C ASP A 559 -15.44 -10.22 -15.71
N LEU A 560 -14.59 -10.44 -16.72
CA LEU A 560 -13.58 -9.42 -17.05
C LEU A 560 -14.22 -8.45 -18.05
N PRO A 561 -14.05 -7.11 -17.89
CA PRO A 561 -14.54 -6.13 -18.88
C PRO A 561 -13.85 -6.29 -20.24
N VAL A 562 -12.87 -7.19 -20.32
CA VAL A 562 -12.12 -7.56 -21.50
C VAL A 562 -12.02 -9.07 -21.59
N ARG A 563 -12.17 -9.61 -22.81
CA ARG A 563 -11.87 -11.01 -23.08
C ARG A 563 -10.36 -11.25 -23.03
N LEU A 564 -9.90 -11.83 -21.93
CA LEU A 564 -8.52 -12.30 -21.78
C LEU A 564 -8.42 -13.74 -22.23
N ASP A 565 -7.84 -13.94 -23.42
CA ASP A 565 -7.47 -15.25 -23.91
C ASP A 565 -6.33 -15.83 -23.05
N ARG A 566 -6.14 -17.14 -23.19
CA ARG A 566 -5.11 -17.86 -22.43
C ARG A 566 -3.71 -17.39 -22.84
N ASP A 567 -3.51 -17.11 -24.12
CA ASP A 567 -2.22 -16.79 -24.70
C ASP A 567 -1.74 -15.41 -24.24
N THR A 568 -2.59 -14.37 -24.26
CA THR A 568 -2.23 -13.06 -23.69
C THR A 568 -1.90 -13.16 -22.21
N LEU A 569 -2.65 -13.96 -21.45
CA LEU A 569 -2.38 -14.14 -20.02
C LEU A 569 -1.03 -14.83 -19.76
N GLU A 570 -0.69 -15.85 -20.55
CA GLU A 570 0.61 -16.53 -20.48
C GLU A 570 1.75 -15.59 -20.88
N THR A 571 1.56 -14.76 -21.92
CA THR A 571 2.51 -13.72 -22.35
C THR A 571 2.75 -12.67 -21.27
N VAL A 572 1.69 -12.10 -20.69
CA VAL A 572 1.78 -11.11 -19.60
C VAL A 572 2.53 -11.69 -18.41
N ARG A 573 2.23 -12.95 -18.03
CA ARG A 573 2.95 -13.64 -16.94
C ARG A 573 4.43 -13.83 -17.28
N ALA A 574 4.75 -14.25 -18.50
CA ALA A 574 6.13 -14.45 -18.93
C ALA A 574 6.94 -13.14 -18.90
N GLN A 575 6.36 -12.06 -19.44
CA GLN A 575 6.96 -10.72 -19.43
C GLN A 575 7.18 -10.21 -18.00
N ALA A 576 6.18 -10.33 -17.12
CA ALA A 576 6.29 -9.91 -15.73
C ALA A 576 7.36 -10.70 -14.95
N ILE A 577 7.48 -12.01 -15.18
CA ILE A 577 8.55 -12.83 -14.58
C ILE A 577 9.93 -12.36 -15.07
N ALA A 578 10.09 -12.11 -16.37
CA ALA A 578 11.34 -11.64 -16.94
C ALA A 578 11.75 -10.26 -16.39
N ALA A 579 10.80 -9.32 -16.32
CA ALA A 579 11.01 -7.99 -15.77
C ALA A 579 11.36 -8.04 -14.27
N PHE A 580 10.68 -8.88 -13.49
CA PHE A 580 11.04 -9.14 -12.09
C PHE A 580 12.49 -9.60 -11.95
N HIS A 581 12.94 -10.54 -12.80
CA HIS A 581 14.32 -11.03 -12.75
C HIS A 581 15.35 -9.96 -13.12
N ALA A 582 15.02 -9.07 -14.06
CA ALA A 582 15.86 -7.93 -14.42
C ALA A 582 16.02 -6.96 -13.24
N ASP A 583 14.91 -6.57 -12.61
CA ASP A 583 14.90 -5.65 -11.47
C ASP A 583 15.52 -6.28 -10.21
N LEU A 584 15.31 -7.57 -9.96
CA LEU A 584 16.00 -8.32 -8.90
C LEU A 584 17.52 -8.28 -9.09
N GLY A 585 17.98 -8.34 -10.34
CA GLY A 585 19.37 -8.14 -10.68
C GLY A 585 19.89 -6.75 -10.30
N VAL A 586 19.16 -5.71 -10.71
CA VAL A 586 19.49 -4.32 -10.37
C VAL A 586 19.54 -4.12 -8.85
N ALA A 587 18.53 -4.60 -8.12
CA ALA A 587 18.47 -4.50 -6.67
C ALA A 587 19.69 -5.17 -6.01
N VAL A 588 20.07 -6.37 -6.46
CA VAL A 588 21.27 -7.06 -5.95
C VAL A 588 22.55 -6.27 -6.23
N ASP A 589 22.69 -5.68 -7.41
CA ASP A 589 23.88 -4.93 -7.79
C ASP A 589 24.04 -3.61 -6.98
N GLN A 590 22.92 -3.08 -6.47
CA GLN A 590 22.86 -1.90 -5.61
C GLN A 590 23.11 -2.17 -4.12
N LEU A 591 23.15 -3.44 -3.66
CA LEU A 591 23.41 -3.74 -2.25
C LEU A 591 24.81 -3.24 -1.83
N ARG A 592 24.89 -2.58 -0.67
CA ARG A 592 26.15 -2.09 -0.09
C ARG A 592 26.33 -2.60 1.34
N PRO A 593 27.53 -3.05 1.74
CA PRO A 593 28.78 -3.12 0.97
C PRO A 593 28.81 -4.29 -0.03
N SER A 594 29.88 -4.38 -0.83
CA SER A 594 30.08 -5.42 -1.84
C SER A 594 29.94 -6.85 -1.31
N GLY A 595 30.26 -7.08 -0.03
CA GLY A 595 30.03 -8.35 0.65
C GLY A 595 28.55 -8.78 0.64
N LEU A 596 27.61 -7.85 0.81
CA LEU A 596 26.17 -8.19 0.75
C LEU A 596 25.76 -8.62 -0.66
N ARG A 597 26.30 -7.98 -1.71
CA ARG A 597 26.08 -8.40 -3.10
C ARG A 597 26.53 -9.83 -3.34
N TRP A 598 27.74 -10.16 -2.85
CA TRP A 598 28.27 -11.52 -2.96
C TRP A 598 27.39 -12.53 -2.22
N THR A 599 26.97 -12.20 -0.98
CA THR A 599 26.06 -13.08 -0.22
C THR A 599 24.73 -13.28 -0.92
N ALA A 600 24.13 -12.22 -1.48
CA ALA A 600 22.88 -12.33 -2.23
C ALA A 600 23.05 -13.22 -3.47
N ARG A 601 24.14 -13.05 -4.24
CA ARG A 601 24.43 -13.88 -5.41
C ARG A 601 24.61 -15.36 -5.05
N LEU A 602 25.31 -15.64 -3.95
CA LEU A 602 25.49 -17.00 -3.43
C LEU A 602 24.15 -17.62 -3.02
N LEU A 603 23.34 -16.89 -2.25
CA LEU A 603 22.06 -17.36 -1.72
C LEU A 603 20.95 -17.47 -2.78
N LEU A 604 21.03 -16.71 -3.87
CA LEU A 604 20.14 -16.86 -5.04
C LEU A 604 20.60 -17.98 -5.99
N GLY A 605 21.86 -18.42 -5.87
CA GLY A 605 22.40 -19.61 -6.51
C GLY A 605 22.81 -19.44 -7.98
N PRO A 606 23.81 -20.20 -8.47
CA PRO A 606 24.35 -20.05 -9.82
C PRO A 606 23.38 -20.46 -10.94
N ARG A 607 22.34 -21.26 -10.63
CA ARG A 607 21.28 -21.63 -11.58
C ARG A 607 20.40 -20.44 -11.94
N TYR A 608 20.12 -19.57 -10.98
CA TYR A 608 19.37 -18.33 -11.21
C TYR A 608 20.14 -17.41 -12.17
N TRP A 609 21.41 -17.16 -11.88
CA TRP A 609 22.24 -16.24 -12.67
C TRP A 609 22.57 -16.78 -14.07
N ARG A 610 22.73 -18.11 -14.24
CA ARG A 610 22.91 -18.72 -15.56
C ARG A 610 21.69 -18.55 -16.48
N ARG A 611 20.47 -18.62 -15.96
CA ARG A 611 19.26 -18.37 -16.75
C ARG A 611 19.17 -16.91 -17.23
N ARG A 612 19.69 -15.95 -16.46
CA ARG A 612 19.75 -14.53 -16.85
C ARG A 612 20.69 -14.29 -18.03
N GLY A 613 21.84 -14.98 -18.08
CA GLY A 613 22.81 -14.86 -19.17
C GLY A 613 22.38 -15.48 -20.50
N GLY A 614 21.31 -16.29 -20.53
CA GLY A 614 20.75 -16.87 -21.75
C GLY A 614 19.73 -15.99 -22.48
N VAL A 615 19.34 -14.85 -21.91
CA VAL A 615 18.31 -13.95 -22.47
C VAL A 615 18.94 -12.77 -23.24
N SER A 616 20.27 -12.64 -23.26
CA SER A 616 20.94 -11.52 -23.94
C SER A 616 21.47 -11.79 -25.35
N GLU A 617 21.26 -12.97 -25.97
CA GLU A 617 21.77 -13.23 -27.34
C GLU A 617 20.88 -14.09 -28.26
N GLY A 618 19.62 -14.40 -27.92
CA GLY A 618 18.76 -15.23 -28.77
C GLY A 618 17.38 -14.61 -28.97
N GLY A 619 17.06 -14.21 -30.21
CA GLY A 619 15.69 -13.92 -30.63
C GLY A 619 14.75 -15.12 -30.42
N PRO A 620 13.43 -14.92 -30.58
CA PRO A 620 12.42 -15.89 -30.17
C PRO A 620 12.59 -17.21 -30.93
N SER A 621 12.97 -18.26 -30.22
CA SER A 621 12.94 -19.63 -30.73
C SER A 621 11.58 -20.25 -30.44
N ARG A 622 10.76 -20.28 -31.51
CA ARG A 622 9.62 -21.16 -31.85
C ARG A 622 8.75 -21.75 -30.74
#